data_AF-X0SKT0-F1
#
_entry.id   AF-X0SKT0-F1
#
_cell.length_a   1.000
_cell.length_b   1.000
_cell.length_c   1.000
_cell.angle_alpha   90.00
_cell.angle_beta   90.00
_cell.angle_gamma   90.00
#
_symmetry.space_group_name_H-M   'P 1'
#
loop_
_entity.id
_entity.type
_entity.pdbx_description
1 polymer ?
#
loop_
_entity_poly.entity_id
_entity_poly.type
_entity_poly.pdbx_seq_one_letter_code
_entity_poly.pdbx_strand_id
1 'polypeptide(L)'
;MYKPSLDDFLTVDQYLQKLFGLEGNGCPKIYYEPNLIEELKGKTIADPSCGVSGKANGYFEEEFYDKYIEYLKNNVNEFVLITHQHSGTKNDLQELVKTSLNPDCYNVTTIEELADVLFSADVRYLMYSGGASLAAAMGLSSIVLC
;
A
#
# COMPACT_ATOMS: atom_id res chain seq x y z
N MET A 1 -13.01 -15.89 24.10
CA MET A 1 -13.18 -15.45 22.71
C MET A 1 -13.84 -16.61 21.97
N TYR A 2 -15.09 -16.46 21.53
CA TYR A 2 -15.83 -17.52 20.84
C TYR A 2 -15.29 -17.65 19.41
N LYS A 3 -14.75 -18.83 19.05
CA LYS A 3 -14.44 -19.17 17.65
C LYS A 3 -15.63 -19.99 17.15
N PRO A 4 -16.46 -19.47 16.24
CA PRO A 4 -17.52 -20.27 15.64
C PRO A 4 -16.89 -21.49 14.94
N SER A 5 -17.45 -22.68 15.17
CA SER A 5 -17.06 -23.86 14.40
C SER A 5 -17.56 -23.71 12.97
N LEU A 6 -16.78 -24.12 11.97
CA LEU A 6 -17.18 -24.06 10.55
C LEU A 6 -18.38 -24.97 10.25
N ASP A 7 -18.68 -25.92 11.14
CA ASP A 7 -19.71 -26.94 10.97
C ASP A 7 -21.14 -26.38 11.11
N ASP A 8 -21.28 -25.15 11.62
CA ASP A 8 -22.58 -24.49 11.86
C ASP A 8 -23.07 -23.59 10.71
N PHE A 9 -22.38 -23.55 9.57
CA PHE A 9 -22.66 -22.62 8.46
C PHE A 9 -22.97 -23.35 7.14
N LEU A 10 -24.02 -22.91 6.44
CA LEU A 10 -24.43 -23.52 5.16
C LEU A 10 -23.62 -22.95 3.97
N THR A 11 -23.08 -21.73 4.09
CA THR A 11 -22.24 -21.09 3.06
C THR A 11 -21.15 -20.21 3.66
N VAL A 12 -20.09 -19.93 2.87
CA VAL A 12 -19.01 -19.00 3.23
C VAL A 12 -19.54 -17.59 3.50
N ASP A 13 -20.53 -17.13 2.74
CA ASP A 13 -21.14 -15.81 2.93
C ASP A 13 -21.81 -15.65 4.30
N GLN A 14 -22.53 -16.69 4.76
CA GLN A 14 -23.14 -16.68 6.09
C GLN A 14 -22.10 -16.65 7.21
N TYR A 15 -20.98 -17.35 7.01
CA TYR A 15 -19.85 -17.31 7.92
C TYR A 15 -19.24 -15.90 7.99
N LEU A 16 -18.97 -15.27 6.84
CA LEU A 16 -18.39 -13.92 6.78
C LEU A 16 -19.34 -12.87 7.37
N GLN A 17 -20.64 -12.93 7.06
CA GLN A 17 -21.64 -12.04 7.64
C GLN A 17 -21.62 -12.08 9.17
N LYS A 18 -21.59 -13.27 9.76
CA LYS A 18 -21.58 -13.44 11.21
C LYS A 18 -20.23 -13.08 11.84
N LEU A 19 -19.13 -13.40 11.17
CA LEU A 19 -17.78 -13.05 11.60
C LEU A 19 -17.59 -11.53 11.69
N PHE A 20 -18.15 -10.79 10.73
CA PHE A 20 -18.05 -9.33 10.65
C PHE A 20 -19.26 -8.56 11.21
N GLY A 21 -20.26 -9.27 11.77
CA GLY A 21 -21.46 -8.64 12.36
C GLY A 21 -22.34 -7.89 11.35
N LEU A 22 -22.38 -8.35 10.09
CA LEU A 22 -23.20 -7.75 9.03
C LEU A 22 -24.65 -8.25 9.16
N GLU A 23 -25.56 -7.39 9.65
CA GLU A 23 -26.98 -7.72 9.75
C GLU A 23 -27.71 -7.56 8.39
N GLY A 24 -28.58 -8.53 8.04
CA GLY A 24 -29.41 -8.51 6.82
C GLY A 24 -28.79 -9.22 5.61
N ASN A 25 -29.51 -9.29 4.49
CA ASN A 25 -29.13 -9.90 3.19
C ASN A 25 -27.89 -9.23 2.51
N GLY A 26 -26.90 -8.79 3.28
CA GLY A 26 -25.66 -8.22 2.79
C GLY A 26 -24.73 -9.33 2.33
N CYS A 27 -24.86 -9.78 1.08
CA CYS A 27 -23.73 -10.42 0.40
C CYS A 27 -22.50 -9.50 0.51
N PRO A 28 -21.26 -10.01 0.43
CA PRO A 28 -20.07 -9.16 0.36
C PRO A 28 -20.27 -8.14 -0.77
N LYS A 29 -20.52 -6.89 -0.40
CA LYS A 29 -20.63 -5.78 -1.34
C LYS A 29 -19.22 -5.34 -1.69
N ILE A 30 -19.04 -4.73 -2.86
CA ILE A 30 -17.84 -3.93 -3.13
C ILE A 30 -17.77 -2.90 -2.00
N TYR A 31 -16.83 -3.11 -1.07
CA TYR A 31 -16.71 -2.28 0.13
C TYR A 31 -16.10 -0.93 -0.24
N TYR A 32 -15.32 -0.90 -1.33
CA TYR A 32 -14.64 0.28 -1.82
C TYR A 32 -14.39 0.16 -3.32
N GLU A 33 -14.71 1.21 -4.07
CA GLU A 33 -14.28 1.39 -5.46
C GLU A 33 -13.32 2.58 -5.48
N PRO A 34 -12.07 2.42 -5.96
CA PRO A 34 -11.10 3.50 -5.96
C PRO A 34 -11.57 4.68 -6.82
N ASN A 35 -11.38 5.89 -6.31
CA ASN A 35 -11.63 7.13 -7.02
C ASN A 35 -10.36 7.59 -7.75
N LEU A 36 -10.54 8.21 -8.91
CA LEU A 36 -9.46 8.83 -9.65
C LEU A 36 -9.07 10.18 -9.02
N ILE A 37 -7.83 10.30 -8.61
CA ILE A 37 -7.16 11.53 -8.18
C ILE A 37 -6.52 12.16 -9.43
N GLU A 38 -7.16 13.17 -10.01
CA GLU A 38 -6.73 13.78 -11.28
C GLU A 38 -5.28 14.32 -11.23
N GLU A 39 -4.81 14.79 -10.08
CA GLU A 39 -3.43 15.28 -9.91
C GLU A 39 -2.36 14.18 -9.94
N LEU A 40 -2.74 12.90 -9.80
CA LEU A 40 -1.84 11.75 -9.88
C LEU A 40 -1.97 10.97 -11.18
N LYS A 41 -2.97 11.30 -12.00
CA LYS A 41 -3.21 10.67 -13.28
C LYS A 41 -2.00 10.81 -14.21
N GLY A 42 -1.52 9.69 -14.74
CA GLY A 42 -0.35 9.69 -15.63
C GLY A 42 0.99 9.88 -14.92
N LYS A 43 1.01 9.98 -13.57
CA LYS A 43 2.24 10.15 -12.81
C LYS A 43 2.82 8.81 -12.37
N THR A 44 4.14 8.81 -12.18
CA THR A 44 4.84 7.77 -11.46
C THR A 44 4.77 8.05 -9.97
N ILE A 45 4.51 7.02 -9.17
CA ILE A 45 4.58 7.10 -7.71
C ILE A 45 5.63 6.15 -7.16
N ALA A 46 6.23 6.53 -6.02
CA ALA A 46 7.08 5.67 -5.23
C ALA A 46 6.54 5.58 -3.80
N ASP A 47 6.25 4.37 -3.35
CA ASP A 47 5.86 4.08 -1.97
C ASP A 47 6.95 3.22 -1.30
N PRO A 48 7.89 3.84 -0.57
CA PRO A 48 8.94 3.14 0.15
C PRO A 48 8.44 2.54 1.48
N SER A 49 7.13 2.56 1.76
CA SER A 49 6.60 1.97 2.98
C SER A 49 6.90 0.48 3.03
N CYS A 50 7.43 0.03 4.16
CA CYS A 50 7.63 -1.38 4.44
C CYS A 50 7.01 -1.72 5.79
N GLY A 51 6.26 -2.83 5.82
CA GLY A 51 5.68 -3.34 7.05
C GLY A 51 6.71 -4.09 7.89
N VAL A 52 6.24 -4.79 8.91
CA VAL A 52 7.08 -5.67 9.76
C VAL A 52 7.85 -6.73 8.97
N SER A 53 7.33 -7.14 7.81
CA SER A 53 8.02 -8.05 6.87
C SER A 53 9.30 -7.45 6.30
N GLY A 54 9.39 -6.12 6.16
CA GLY A 54 10.58 -5.44 5.68
C GLY A 54 11.79 -5.67 6.57
N LYS A 55 11.58 -5.93 7.87
CA LYS A 55 12.67 -6.22 8.81
C LYS A 55 13.31 -7.57 8.53
N ALA A 56 12.51 -8.56 8.14
CA ALA A 56 13.02 -9.87 7.73
C ALA A 56 13.81 -9.79 6.41
N ASN A 57 13.52 -8.80 5.57
CA ASN A 57 14.16 -8.57 4.28
C ASN A 57 15.33 -7.57 4.33
N GLY A 58 15.71 -7.07 5.51
CA GLY A 58 16.83 -6.12 5.65
C GLY A 58 16.52 -4.69 5.17
N TYR A 59 15.26 -4.31 4.98
CA TYR A 59 14.89 -2.97 4.50
C TYR A 59 15.19 -1.85 5.50
N PHE A 60 15.65 -2.17 6.70
CA PHE A 60 16.03 -1.17 7.72
C PHE A 60 17.54 -0.97 7.82
N GLU A 61 18.33 -1.68 7.00
CA GLU A 61 19.77 -1.53 6.94
C GLU A 61 20.15 -0.28 6.14
N GLU A 62 21.15 0.49 6.60
CA GLU A 62 21.59 1.72 5.92
C GLU A 62 22.02 1.47 4.46
N GLU A 63 22.69 0.35 4.19
CA GLU A 63 23.09 -0.03 2.84
C GLU A 63 21.88 -0.19 1.90
N PHE A 64 20.75 -0.66 2.42
CA PHE A 64 19.53 -0.77 1.62
C PHE A 64 18.99 0.62 1.26
N TYR A 65 18.98 1.56 2.20
CA TYR A 65 18.51 2.92 1.96
C TYR A 65 19.32 3.62 0.87
N ASP A 66 20.66 3.52 0.93
CA ASP A 66 21.53 4.12 -0.09
C ASP A 66 21.26 3.55 -1.48
N LYS A 67 21.17 2.22 -1.59
CA LYS A 67 20.86 1.54 -2.86
C LYS A 67 19.48 1.87 -3.38
N TYR A 68 18.48 2.00 -2.50
CA TYR A 68 17.13 2.38 -2.90
C TYR A 68 17.08 3.80 -3.47
N ILE A 69 17.75 4.75 -2.81
CA ILE A 69 17.84 6.14 -3.28
C ILE A 69 18.59 6.20 -4.61
N GLU A 70 19.70 5.49 -4.74
CA GLU A 70 20.44 5.39 -6.00
C GLU A 70 19.58 4.79 -7.11
N TYR A 71 18.82 3.73 -6.80
CA TYR A 71 17.90 3.11 -7.75
C TYR A 71 16.84 4.10 -8.24
N LEU A 72 16.17 4.81 -7.34
CA LEU A 72 15.18 5.82 -7.72
C LEU A 72 15.82 6.91 -8.58
N LYS A 73 16.97 7.44 -8.16
CA LYS A 73 17.68 8.49 -8.90
C LYS A 73 18.05 8.08 -10.33
N ASN A 74 18.45 6.82 -10.53
CA ASN A 74 18.92 6.34 -11.83
C ASN A 74 17.80 5.84 -12.75
N ASN A 75 16.66 5.40 -12.20
CA ASN A 75 15.61 4.72 -12.95
C ASN A 75 14.26 5.47 -12.95
N VAL A 76 14.05 6.39 -12.01
CA VAL A 76 12.79 7.08 -11.78
C VAL A 76 13.03 8.59 -11.85
N ASN A 77 12.86 9.17 -13.03
CA ASN A 77 13.20 10.57 -13.29
C ASN A 77 12.34 11.55 -12.46
N GLU A 78 11.02 11.49 -12.65
CA GLU A 78 10.05 12.32 -11.91
C GLU A 78 9.01 11.39 -11.28
N PHE A 79 8.77 11.57 -9.98
CA PHE A 79 7.80 10.78 -9.24
C PHE A 79 7.20 11.56 -8.08
N VAL A 80 6.03 11.12 -7.64
CA VAL A 80 5.41 11.55 -6.40
C VAL A 80 5.74 10.53 -5.30
N LEU A 81 6.34 11.01 -4.22
CA LEU A 81 6.63 10.21 -3.05
C LEU A 81 5.36 10.05 -2.19
N ILE A 82 4.97 8.81 -1.95
CA ILE A 82 3.85 8.50 -1.05
C ILE A 82 4.37 8.45 0.39
N THR A 83 3.80 9.29 1.26
CA THR A 83 4.14 9.33 2.68
C THR A 83 2.96 8.90 3.53
N HIS A 84 3.22 8.26 4.67
CA HIS A 84 2.18 7.72 5.54
C HIS A 84 2.22 8.37 6.91
N GLN A 85 1.14 9.03 7.32
CA GLN A 85 1.12 9.88 8.53
C GLN A 85 1.06 9.11 9.86
N HIS A 86 0.73 7.81 9.83
CA HIS A 86 0.37 7.02 11.03
C HIS A 86 1.12 5.68 11.20
N SER A 87 2.25 5.47 10.54
CA SER A 87 3.06 4.30 10.87
C SER A 87 3.72 4.52 12.25
N GLY A 88 3.38 3.68 13.23
CA GLY A 88 4.03 3.67 14.56
C GLY A 88 5.52 3.28 14.53
N THR A 89 6.13 3.26 13.35
CA THR A 89 7.54 2.97 13.08
C THR A 89 8.11 4.16 12.32
N LYS A 90 9.26 4.69 12.75
CA LYS A 90 9.95 5.78 12.06
C LYS A 90 10.11 5.42 10.58
N ASN A 91 9.55 6.25 9.69
CA ASN A 91 9.72 6.11 8.24
C ASN A 91 11.04 6.74 7.80
N ASP A 92 12.17 6.28 8.35
CA ASP A 92 13.48 6.87 8.09
C ASP A 92 13.81 6.90 6.59
N LEU A 93 13.39 5.87 5.83
CA LEU A 93 13.55 5.84 4.37
C LEU A 93 12.72 6.91 3.63
N GLN A 94 11.47 7.18 4.04
CA GLN A 94 10.65 8.22 3.40
C GLN A 94 11.29 9.59 3.56
N GLU A 95 11.77 9.90 4.78
CA GLU A 95 12.46 11.16 5.05
C GLU A 95 13.81 11.25 4.31
N LEU A 96 14.56 10.17 4.21
CA LEU A 96 15.81 10.14 3.43
C LEU A 96 15.57 10.35 1.94
N VAL A 97 14.55 9.72 1.35
CA VAL A 97 14.17 9.94 -0.05
C VAL A 97 13.72 11.39 -0.26
N LYS A 98 12.89 11.90 0.64
CA LYS A 98 12.39 13.29 0.59
C LYS A 98 13.53 14.31 0.63
N THR A 99 14.48 14.13 1.54
CA THR A 99 15.61 15.06 1.70
C THR A 99 16.68 14.90 0.61
N SER A 100 16.89 13.70 0.10
CA SER A 100 17.94 13.43 -0.91
C SER A 100 17.50 13.75 -2.34
N LEU A 101 16.23 13.51 -2.67
CA LEU A 101 15.71 13.63 -4.04
C LEU A 101 14.70 14.78 -4.22
N ASN A 102 14.17 15.34 -3.12
CA ASN A 102 13.19 16.43 -3.13
C ASN A 102 12.01 16.23 -4.11
N PRO A 103 11.33 15.07 -4.10
CA PRO A 103 10.15 14.83 -4.95
C PRO A 103 8.92 15.57 -4.42
N ASP A 104 7.91 15.72 -5.29
CA ASP A 104 6.56 16.04 -4.83
C ASP A 104 6.07 14.96 -3.87
N CYS A 105 5.37 15.35 -2.81
CA CYS A 105 4.90 14.42 -1.78
C CYS A 105 3.38 14.35 -1.77
N TYR A 106 2.83 13.15 -1.66
CA TYR A 106 1.42 12.91 -1.41
C TYR A 106 1.25 12.16 -0.10
N ASN A 107 0.58 12.79 0.87
CA ASN A 107 0.38 12.22 2.19
C ASN A 107 -0.91 11.41 2.23
N VAL A 108 -0.79 10.13 2.58
CA VAL A 108 -1.88 9.19 2.71
C VAL A 108 -2.15 8.93 4.19
N THR A 109 -3.43 8.93 4.55
CA THR A 109 -3.90 8.73 5.93
C THR A 109 -4.74 7.49 6.11
N THR A 110 -5.41 7.03 5.05
CA THR A 110 -6.28 5.84 5.07
C THR A 110 -5.87 4.81 4.01
N ILE A 111 -6.36 3.57 4.16
CA ILE A 111 -6.14 2.53 3.15
C ILE A 111 -6.94 2.80 1.88
N GLU A 112 -8.12 3.42 2.02
CA GLU A 112 -8.96 3.90 0.93
C GLU A 112 -8.23 4.95 0.09
N GLU A 113 -7.60 5.95 0.72
CA GLU A 113 -6.76 6.94 0.04
C GLU A 113 -5.55 6.29 -0.65
N LEU A 114 -4.92 5.29 -0.01
CA LEU A 114 -3.84 4.54 -0.66
C LEU A 114 -4.32 3.84 -1.93
N ALA A 115 -5.52 3.25 -1.88
CA ALA A 115 -6.13 2.59 -3.04
C ALA A 115 -6.38 3.59 -4.18
N ASP A 116 -6.90 4.79 -3.88
CA ASP A 116 -7.11 5.86 -4.85
C ASP A 116 -5.80 6.31 -5.50
N VAL A 117 -4.77 6.52 -4.69
CA VAL A 117 -3.43 6.90 -5.15
C VAL A 117 -2.86 5.85 -6.10
N LEU A 118 -2.90 4.57 -5.69
CA LEU A 118 -2.39 3.44 -6.50
C LEU A 118 -3.16 3.30 -7.81
N PHE A 119 -4.49 3.44 -7.75
CA PHE A 119 -5.37 3.35 -8.92
C PHE A 119 -5.13 4.50 -9.92
N SER A 120 -4.86 5.69 -9.40
CA SER A 120 -4.68 6.91 -10.23
C SER A 120 -3.34 6.99 -10.92
N ALA A 121 -2.29 6.44 -10.29
CA ALA A 121 -0.95 6.43 -10.85
C ALA A 121 -0.86 5.59 -12.13
N ASP A 122 0.07 5.93 -13.03
CA ASP A 122 0.38 5.14 -14.22
C ASP A 122 1.43 4.07 -13.92
N VAL A 123 2.50 4.47 -13.22
CA VAL A 123 3.60 3.59 -12.79
C VAL A 123 3.75 3.63 -11.27
N ARG A 124 3.97 2.46 -10.67
CA ARG A 124 4.04 2.26 -9.21
C ARG A 124 5.34 1.55 -8.86
N TYR A 125 6.23 2.24 -8.16
CA TYR A 125 7.40 1.65 -7.53
C TYR A 125 7.07 1.39 -6.06
N LEU A 126 6.89 0.12 -5.71
CA LEU A 126 6.42 -0.28 -4.39
C LEU A 126 7.49 -1.14 -3.74
N MET A 127 7.68 -0.95 -2.44
CA MET A 127 8.40 -1.94 -1.63
C MET A 127 7.53 -3.18 -1.42
N TYR A 128 8.14 -4.33 -1.11
CA TYR A 128 7.41 -5.53 -0.72
C TYR A 128 6.64 -5.30 0.61
N SER A 129 5.41 -4.79 0.48
CA SER A 129 4.62 -4.22 1.57
C SER A 129 3.11 -4.43 1.40
N GLY A 130 2.33 -3.88 2.34
CA GLY A 130 0.88 -3.85 2.24
C GLY A 130 0.38 -3.09 1.01
N GLY A 131 1.07 -2.02 0.60
CA GLY A 131 0.74 -1.26 -0.61
C GLY A 131 0.90 -2.09 -1.89
N ALA A 132 1.97 -2.90 -1.98
CA ALA A 132 2.16 -3.84 -3.10
C ALA A 132 1.07 -4.91 -3.14
N SER A 133 0.69 -5.46 -1.98
CA SER A 133 -0.42 -6.42 -1.87
C SER A 133 -1.75 -5.80 -2.29
N LEU A 134 -2.02 -4.55 -1.89
CA LEU A 134 -3.22 -3.82 -2.24
C LEU A 134 -3.30 -3.54 -3.74
N ALA A 135 -2.21 -3.08 -4.35
CA ALA A 135 -2.13 -2.87 -5.81
C ALA A 135 -2.41 -4.17 -6.58
N ALA A 136 -1.82 -5.29 -6.14
CA ALA A 136 -2.05 -6.59 -6.74
C ALA A 136 -3.51 -7.06 -6.61
N ALA A 137 -4.15 -6.84 -5.45
CA ALA A 137 -5.55 -7.17 -5.22
C ALA A 137 -6.50 -6.39 -6.14
N MET A 138 -6.13 -5.16 -6.52
CA MET A 138 -6.85 -4.33 -7.49
C MET A 138 -6.51 -4.65 -8.95
N GLY A 139 -5.64 -5.62 -9.21
CA GLY A 139 -5.21 -5.98 -10.57
C GLY A 139 -4.28 -4.95 -11.23
N LEU A 140 -3.61 -4.11 -10.44
CA LEU A 140 -2.72 -3.08 -10.94
C LEU A 140 -1.30 -3.62 -11.15
N SER A 141 -0.68 -3.24 -12.27
CA SER A 141 0.72 -3.56 -12.53
C SER A 141 1.64 -2.65 -11.71
N SER A 142 2.60 -3.25 -11.01
CA SER A 142 3.55 -2.55 -10.14
C SER A 142 4.94 -3.12 -10.29
N ILE A 143 5.95 -2.27 -10.11
CA ILE A 143 7.35 -2.68 -9.96
C ILE A 143 7.59 -2.84 -8.46
N VAL A 144 7.84 -4.06 -8.03
CA VAL A 144 8.06 -4.38 -6.61
C VAL A 144 9.53 -4.59 -6.34
N LEU A 145 10.08 -3.82 -5.41
CA LEU A 145 11.46 -3.94 -4.93
C LEU A 145 11.49 -4.89 -3.72
N CYS A 146 12.26 -5.98 -3.88
CA CYS A 146 12.33 -7.11 -2.95
C CYS A 146 13.70 -7.22 -2.31
#